data_AF-A0A9X8VB49-F1
#
_entry.id   AF-A0A9X8VB49-F1
#
_cell.length_a   1.000
_cell.length_b   1.000
_cell.length_c   1.000
_cell.angle_alpha   90.00
_cell.angle_beta   90.00
_cell.angle_gamma   90.00
#
_symmetry.space_group_name_H-M   'P 1'
#
loop_
_entity.id
_entity.type
_entity.pdbx_description
1 polymer ?
#
loop_
_entity_poly.entity_id
_entity_poly.type
_entity_poly.pdbx_seq_one_letter_code
_entity_poly.pdbx_strand_id
1 'polypeptide(L)'
;GAANNKTVLPAALKKVKDHYAAQGKNFIISMAPEFPYLRTNGTYLDYINALEGYYDFIAPQYYNQGGDGIWVDELNAWITQNNDAMKED
;
A
#
# COMPACT_ATOMS: atom_id res chain seq x y z
N GLY A 1 -10.81 0.43 18.58
CA GLY A 1 -10.00 -0.71 18.09
C GLY A 1 -9.35 -0.40 16.77
N ALA A 2 -10.08 -0.45 15.64
CA ALA A 2 -9.51 -0.25 14.30
C ALA A 2 -9.49 1.21 13.80
N ALA A 3 -10.47 2.05 14.17
CA ALA A 3 -10.53 3.45 13.73
C ALA A 3 -9.33 4.28 14.20
N ASN A 4 -8.83 4.00 15.40
CA ASN A 4 -7.65 4.69 15.93
C ASN A 4 -6.39 4.33 15.15
N ASN A 5 -6.29 3.16 14.54
CA ASN A 5 -5.07 2.79 13.83
C ASN A 5 -4.87 3.68 12.60
N LYS A 6 -5.94 4.10 11.92
CA LYS A 6 -5.87 4.98 10.74
C LYS A 6 -5.40 6.41 11.05
N THR A 7 -5.49 6.84 12.30
CA THR A 7 -5.11 8.20 12.71
C THR A 7 -3.88 8.20 13.62
N VAL A 8 -3.81 7.29 14.59
CA VAL A 8 -2.74 7.20 15.58
C VAL A 8 -1.44 6.67 14.96
N LEU A 9 -1.50 5.65 14.10
CA LEU A 9 -0.29 5.09 13.49
C LEU A 9 0.40 6.12 12.58
N PRO A 10 -0.28 6.80 11.63
CA PRO A 10 0.34 7.86 10.85
C PRO A 10 0.92 8.98 11.71
N ALA A 11 0.18 9.42 12.74
CA ALA A 11 0.65 10.47 13.65
C ALA A 11 1.91 10.07 14.42
N ALA A 12 2.01 8.81 14.85
CA ALA A 12 3.19 8.29 15.54
C ALA A 12 4.39 8.19 14.59
N LEU A 13 4.20 7.64 13.38
CA LEU A 13 5.26 7.48 12.40
C LEU A 13 5.85 8.82 11.95
N LYS A 14 5.01 9.85 11.76
CA LYS A 14 5.47 11.21 11.47
C LYS A 14 6.41 11.74 12.54
N LYS A 15 6.01 11.63 13.82
CA LYS A 15 6.85 12.06 14.95
C LYS A 15 8.20 11.36 14.98
N VAL A 16 8.22 10.06 14.69
CA VAL A 16 9.47 9.28 14.64
C VAL A 16 10.35 9.75 13.49
N LYS A 17 9.78 9.95 12.29
CA LYS A 17 10.55 10.42 11.12
C LYS A 17 11.10 11.83 11.33
N ASP A 18 10.30 12.75 11.85
CA ASP A 18 10.73 14.12 12.16
C ASP A 18 11.85 14.13 13.21
N HIS A 19 11.75 13.28 14.24
CA HIS A 19 12.77 13.16 15.29
C HIS A 19 14.14 12.71 14.73
N TYR A 20 14.15 11.75 13.81
CA TYR A 20 15.39 11.30 13.17
C TYR A 20 15.88 12.27 12.09
N ALA A 21 14.98 12.94 11.37
CA ALA A 21 15.34 13.97 10.41
C ALA A 21 16.09 15.14 11.06
N ALA A 22 15.68 15.54 12.27
CA ALA A 22 16.39 16.55 13.08
C ALA A 22 17.83 16.16 13.45
N GLN A 23 18.18 14.87 13.33
CA GLN A 23 19.52 14.33 13.56
C GLN A 23 20.27 14.04 12.24
N GLY A 24 19.74 14.46 11.09
CA GLY A 24 20.29 14.16 9.78
C GLY A 24 20.15 12.68 9.38
N LYS A 25 19.21 11.93 9.97
CA LYS A 25 18.95 10.51 9.68
C LYS A 25 17.61 10.36 8.96
N ASN A 26 17.56 9.47 7.96
CA ASN A 26 16.29 9.08 7.34
C ASN A 26 15.73 7.83 8.03
N PHE A 27 14.57 7.97 8.69
CA PHE A 27 13.80 6.83 9.18
C PHE A 27 12.88 6.34 8.07
N ILE A 28 13.16 5.14 7.56
CA ILE A 28 12.42 4.56 6.44
C ILE A 28 11.01 4.16 6.89
N ILE A 29 10.01 4.60 6.14
CA ILE A 29 8.62 4.18 6.27
C ILE A 29 8.22 3.48 4.97
N SER A 30 7.85 2.21 5.07
CA SER A 30 7.29 1.44 3.95
C SER A 30 5.96 0.81 4.34
N MET A 31 5.11 0.57 3.35
CA MET A 31 3.80 -0.07 3.52
C MET A 31 3.69 -1.30 2.62
N ALA A 32 3.08 -2.37 3.12
CA ALA A 32 2.83 -3.60 2.37
C ALA A 32 1.33 -3.97 2.39
N PRO A 33 0.44 -3.18 1.75
CA PRO A 33 -0.99 -3.49 1.70
C PRO A 33 -1.28 -4.66 0.76
N GLU A 34 -2.30 -5.45 1.07
CA GLU A 34 -2.93 -6.32 0.06
C GLU A 34 -3.45 -5.46 -1.10
N PHE A 35 -3.13 -5.81 -2.35
CA PHE A 35 -3.45 -4.97 -3.50
C PHE A 35 -4.95 -4.62 -3.65
N PRO A 36 -5.93 -5.47 -3.25
CA PRO A 36 -7.35 -5.11 -3.35
C PRO A 36 -7.73 -3.89 -2.51
N TYR A 37 -6.97 -3.57 -1.45
CA TYR A 37 -7.23 -2.37 -0.64
C TYR A 37 -6.76 -1.06 -1.29
N LEU A 38 -6.09 -1.14 -2.44
CA LEU A 38 -5.62 0.01 -3.22
C LEU A 38 -6.59 0.44 -4.32
N ARG A 39 -7.75 -0.22 -4.46
CA ARG A 39 -8.82 0.22 -5.36
C ARG A 39 -9.30 1.63 -5.00
N THR A 40 -9.93 2.31 -5.95
CA THR A 40 -10.58 3.62 -5.71
C THR A 40 -11.52 3.52 -4.51
N ASN A 41 -11.43 4.50 -3.58
CA ASN A 41 -12.15 4.51 -2.30
C ASN A 41 -11.79 3.36 -1.34
N GLY A 42 -10.67 2.68 -1.56
CA GLY A 42 -10.15 1.63 -0.69
C GLY A 42 -9.76 2.15 0.70
N THR A 43 -9.97 1.31 1.72
CA THR A 43 -9.78 1.71 3.12
C THR A 43 -8.33 1.97 3.49
N TYR A 44 -7.36 1.49 2.71
CA TYR A 44 -5.93 1.70 2.95
C TYR A 44 -5.45 3.05 2.43
N LEU A 45 -6.22 3.70 1.54
CA LEU A 45 -5.89 5.03 1.03
C LEU A 45 -5.80 6.07 2.15
N ASP A 46 -6.52 5.87 3.26
CA ASP A 46 -6.41 6.73 4.45
C ASP A 46 -4.97 6.76 5.01
N TYR A 47 -4.27 5.62 4.99
CA TYR A 47 -2.87 5.56 5.45
C TYR A 47 -1.92 6.21 4.46
N ILE A 48 -2.11 5.96 3.16
CA ILE A 48 -1.29 6.54 2.09
C ILE A 48 -1.39 8.07 2.13
N ASN A 49 -2.63 8.59 2.11
CA ASN A 49 -2.89 10.02 2.16
C ASN A 49 -2.36 10.64 3.45
N ALA A 50 -2.52 9.97 4.60
CA ALA A 50 -2.02 10.47 5.86
C ALA A 50 -0.48 10.48 5.93
N LEU A 51 0.23 9.62 5.19
CA LEU A 51 1.69 9.50 5.18
C LEU A 51 2.34 10.08 3.90
N GLU A 52 1.60 10.84 3.09
CA GLU A 52 2.11 11.52 1.91
C GLU A 52 3.35 12.36 2.25
N GLY A 53 4.42 12.21 1.48
CA GLY A 53 5.72 12.85 1.74
C GLY A 53 6.53 12.24 2.89
N TYR A 54 5.98 11.29 3.64
CA TYR A 54 6.66 10.59 4.74
C TYR A 54 7.07 9.16 4.39
N TYR A 55 6.32 8.43 3.55
CA TYR A 55 6.74 7.10 3.11
C TYR A 55 7.84 7.15 2.05
N ASP A 56 8.71 6.14 2.04
CA ASP A 56 9.79 5.99 1.07
C ASP A 56 9.33 5.14 -0.13
N PHE A 57 8.54 4.10 0.12
CA PHE A 57 7.93 3.28 -0.92
C PHE A 57 6.73 2.47 -0.39
N ILE A 58 5.91 1.98 -1.33
CA ILE A 58 4.81 1.05 -1.07
C ILE A 58 5.08 -0.22 -1.87
N ALA A 59 5.06 -1.36 -1.21
CA ALA A 59 5.29 -2.68 -1.81
C ALA A 59 4.04 -3.55 -1.62
N PRO A 60 3.02 -3.41 -2.49
CA PRO A 60 1.77 -4.13 -2.27
C PRO A 60 1.95 -5.64 -2.42
N GLN A 61 1.14 -6.39 -1.68
CA GLN A 61 1.15 -7.85 -1.69
C GLN A 61 0.35 -8.36 -2.89
N TYR A 62 1.06 -8.79 -3.93
CA TYR A 62 0.48 -9.40 -5.14
C TYR A 62 0.33 -10.93 -4.95
N TYR A 63 -0.05 -11.34 -3.75
CA TYR A 63 -0.20 -12.73 -3.30
C TYR A 63 -1.37 -12.86 -2.32
N ASN A 64 -1.86 -14.08 -2.09
CA ASN A 64 -2.98 -14.43 -1.20
C ASN A 64 -4.37 -13.86 -1.58
N GLN A 65 -4.53 -13.32 -2.79
CA GLN A 65 -5.77 -12.69 -3.27
C GLN A 65 -6.24 -13.37 -4.56
N GLY A 66 -6.34 -14.71 -4.52
CA GLY A 66 -6.34 -15.54 -5.73
C GLY A 66 -7.37 -15.15 -6.81
N GLY A 67 -8.63 -14.91 -6.42
CA GLY A 67 -9.70 -14.56 -7.37
C GLY A 67 -9.77 -13.08 -7.75
N ASP A 68 -9.03 -12.21 -7.04
CA ASP A 68 -8.96 -10.79 -7.36
C ASP A 68 -8.01 -10.55 -8.54
N GLY A 69 -8.25 -9.45 -9.25
CA GLY A 69 -7.59 -9.18 -10.52
C GLY A 69 -7.97 -7.83 -11.11
N ILE A 70 -7.60 -7.66 -12.38
CA ILE A 70 -7.99 -6.51 -13.19
C ILE A 70 -8.58 -6.97 -14.52
N TRP A 71 -9.50 -6.16 -15.04
CA TRP A 71 -9.92 -6.28 -16.42
C TRP A 71 -8.90 -5.55 -17.29
N VAL A 72 -8.40 -6.22 -18.33
CA VAL A 72 -7.41 -5.67 -19.29
C VAL A 72 -8.07 -5.62 -20.66
N ASP A 73 -8.38 -4.40 -21.11
CA ASP A 73 -9.09 -4.15 -22.36
C ASP A 73 -8.31 -4.65 -23.58
N GLU A 74 -6.97 -4.51 -23.56
CA GLU A 74 -6.07 -4.91 -24.65
C GLU A 74 -6.08 -6.42 -24.91
N LEU A 75 -6.42 -7.22 -23.88
CA LEU A 75 -6.55 -8.67 -23.97
C LEU A 75 -8.00 -9.13 -23.99
N ASN A 76 -8.97 -8.20 -23.83
CA ASN A 76 -10.38 -8.49 -23.62
C ASN A 76 -10.59 -9.59 -22.56
N ALA A 77 -9.88 -9.48 -21.44
CA ALA A 77 -9.77 -10.56 -20.45
C ALA A 77 -9.74 -10.06 -19.00
N TRP A 78 -10.28 -10.90 -18.10
CA TRP A 78 -10.11 -10.76 -16.65
C TRP A 78 -8.85 -11.52 -16.22
N ILE A 79 -7.84 -10.80 -15.73
CA ILE A 79 -6.57 -11.37 -15.27
C ILE A 79 -6.58 -11.42 -13.74
N THR A 80 -6.68 -12.62 -13.18
CA THR A 80 -6.60 -12.85 -11.73
C THR A 80 -5.15 -12.97 -11.25
N GLN A 81 -4.92 -12.65 -9.97
CA GLN A 81 -3.61 -12.74 -9.31
C GLN A 81 -3.01 -14.16 -9.42
N ASN A 82 -3.84 -15.19 -9.40
CA ASN A 82 -3.41 -16.59 -9.50
C ASN A 82 -3.34 -17.13 -10.95
N ASN A 83 -3.51 -16.30 -11.97
CA ASN A 83 -3.39 -16.73 -13.36
C ASN A 83 -1.93 -16.72 -13.81
N ASP A 84 -1.19 -17.78 -13.50
CA ASP A 84 0.24 -17.90 -13.83
C ASP A 84 0.52 -17.90 -15.34
N ALA A 85 -0.43 -18.32 -16.17
CA ALA A 85 -0.27 -18.34 -17.63
C ALA A 85 -0.23 -16.94 -18.27
N MET A 86 -0.67 -15.91 -17.53
CA MET A 86 -0.70 -14.51 -17.97
C MET A 86 0.31 -13.63 -17.23
N LYS A 87 1.14 -14.22 -16.36
CA LYS A 87 2.23 -13.48 -15.72
C LYS A 87 3.37 -13.33 -16.72
N GLU A 88 3.92 -12.12 -16.82
CA GLU A 88 5.21 -11.94 -17.51
C GLU A 88 6.32 -12.70 -16.73
N ASP A 89 7.27 -13.27 -17.47
CA ASP A 89 8.44 -13.99 -16.94
C ASP A 89 9.41 -13.07 -16.17
#